data_AF-A0A1J3CXQ7-F1
#
_entry.id   AF-A0A1J3CXQ7-F1
#
_cell.length_a   1.000
_cell.length_b   1.000
_cell.length_c   1.000
_cell.angle_alpha   90.00
_cell.angle_beta   90.00
_cell.angle_gamma   90.00
#
_symmetry.space_group_name_H-M   'P 1'
#
loop_
_entity.id
_entity.type
_entity.pdbx_description
1 polymer ?
#
loop_
_entity_poly.entity_id
_entity_poly.type
_entity_poly.pdbx_seq_one_letter_code
_entity_poly.pdbx_strand_id
1 'polypeptide(L)'
;EKSERSPLMREIVIAMNGGEDKVESEILEPFELSFSDLLLFSRFHSSSPRDRNRCQWISRNVMDALGPTGPGLLCITGVLSSALLRRKLLPMARKLALLDPDKRNRILKEHHLGSDVP
;
A
#
# COMPACT_ATOMS: atom_id res chain seq x y z
N GLU A 1 16.70 -5.03 32.16
CA GLU A 1 16.70 -4.85 30.69
C GLU A 1 15.29 -5.11 30.17
N LYS A 2 14.43 -4.08 30.15
CA LYS A 2 13.05 -4.20 29.64
C LYS A 2 13.12 -3.83 28.16
N SER A 3 12.90 -4.83 27.30
CA SER A 3 12.80 -4.66 25.85
C SER A 3 11.54 -3.86 25.53
N GLU A 4 11.71 -2.55 25.34
CA GLU A 4 10.70 -1.69 24.73
C GLU A 4 10.51 -2.13 23.27
N ARG A 5 9.55 -3.02 23.04
CA ARG A 5 8.94 -3.15 21.71
C ARG A 5 8.15 -1.87 21.48
N SER A 6 8.75 -0.92 20.76
CA SER A 6 8.03 0.24 20.25
C SER A 6 6.82 -0.27 19.45
N PRO A 7 5.58 0.15 19.75
CA PRO A 7 4.46 -0.12 18.87
C PRO A 7 4.79 0.57 17.55
N LEU A 8 4.84 -0.21 16.46
CA LEU A 8 4.90 0.36 15.12
C LEU A 8 3.70 1.31 15.01
N MET A 9 3.94 2.62 14.90
CA MET A 9 2.89 3.61 14.66
C MET A 9 2.10 3.16 13.42
N ARG A 10 0.93 2.61 13.66
CA ARG A 10 -0.06 2.26 12.64
C ARG A 10 -1.12 3.34 12.71
N GLU A 11 -0.92 4.37 11.91
CA GLU A 11 -1.98 5.31 11.59
C GLU A 11 -2.19 5.21 10.09
N ILE A 12 -3.25 4.51 9.70
CA ILE A 12 -3.83 4.58 8.36
C ILE A 12 -5.17 5.26 8.55
N VAL A 13 -5.20 6.57 8.32
CA VAL A 13 -6.42 7.37 8.24
C VAL A 13 -6.72 7.57 6.76
N ILE A 14 -7.85 7.06 6.29
CA ILE A 14 -8.29 7.22 4.90
C ILE A 14 -9.60 7.97 4.89
N ALA A 15 -9.54 9.20 4.40
CA ALA A 15 -10.72 10.01 4.11
C ALA A 15 -11.02 9.89 2.61
N MET A 16 -12.13 9.25 2.27
CA MET A 16 -12.77 9.41 0.96
C MET A 16 -14.27 9.51 1.15
N ASN A 17 -14.82 10.73 1.01
CA ASN A 17 -15.95 11.02 0.13
C ASN A 17 -16.33 12.51 0.20
N GLY A 18 -16.40 13.14 -0.97
CA GLY A 18 -17.03 14.45 -1.14
C GLY A 18 -18.55 14.26 -1.21
N GLY A 19 -19.21 14.63 -0.12
CA GLY A 19 -20.67 14.66 0.05
C GLY A 19 -20.91 15.12 1.49
N GLU A 20 -21.77 16.11 1.68
CA GLU A 20 -21.90 16.94 2.90
C GLU A 20 -22.48 16.21 4.13
N ASP A 21 -22.19 14.92 4.31
CA ASP A 21 -22.50 14.17 5.52
C ASP A 21 -21.25 14.02 6.38
N LYS A 22 -21.42 14.34 7.66
CA LYS A 22 -20.37 14.38 8.68
C LYS A 22 -19.90 12.96 8.98
N VAL A 23 -19.01 12.41 8.16
CA VAL A 23 -18.49 11.04 8.31
C VAL A 23 -17.54 11.00 9.50
N GLU A 24 -17.91 10.27 10.55
CA GLU A 24 -16.94 9.82 11.56
C GLU A 24 -15.85 9.02 10.84
N SER A 25 -14.59 9.32 11.14
CA SER A 25 -13.46 8.59 10.57
C SER A 25 -13.36 7.22 11.22
N GLU A 26 -14.10 6.24 10.70
CA GLU A 26 -13.94 4.86 11.12
C GLU A 26 -12.55 4.37 10.68
N ILE A 27 -11.74 3.94 11.65
CA ILE A 27 -10.40 3.40 11.38
C ILE A 27 -10.60 2.01 10.76
N LEU A 28 -10.46 1.92 9.45
CA LEU A 28 -10.52 0.64 8.75
C LEU A 28 -9.21 -0.12 8.97
N GLU A 29 -9.29 -1.29 9.60
CA GLU A 29 -8.14 -2.19 9.70
C GLU A 29 -7.85 -2.82 8.33
N PRO A 30 -6.64 -2.62 7.77
CA PRO A 30 -6.29 -3.19 6.48
C PRO A 30 -6.11 -4.70 6.57
N PHE A 31 -6.45 -5.43 5.51
CA PHE A 31 -6.08 -6.84 5.40
C PHE A 31 -4.57 -6.96 5.22
N GLU A 32 -3.90 -7.76 6.05
CA GLU A 32 -2.45 -7.95 5.95
C GLU A 32 -2.09 -9.11 5.02
N LEU A 33 -1.18 -8.86 4.09
CA LEU A 33 -0.62 -9.87 3.20
C LEU A 33 0.90 -9.81 3.22
N SER A 34 1.58 -10.96 3.36
CA SER A 34 3.04 -10.97 3.32
C SER A 34 3.56 -10.74 1.90
N PHE A 35 4.73 -10.09 1.79
CA PHE A 35 5.40 -9.90 0.50
C PHE A 35 5.74 -11.25 -0.17
N SER A 36 6.05 -12.29 0.61
CA SER A 36 6.28 -13.64 0.08
C SER A 36 5.02 -14.25 -0.54
N ASP A 37 3.85 -14.03 0.05
CA ASP A 37 2.57 -14.50 -0.49
C ASP A 37 2.20 -13.75 -1.76
N LEU A 38 2.44 -12.43 -1.79
CA LEU A 38 2.27 -11.61 -3.00
C LEU A 38 3.19 -12.07 -4.14
N LEU A 39 4.46 -12.38 -3.84
CA LEU A 39 5.39 -12.93 -4.83
C LEU A 39 4.97 -14.31 -5.33
N LEU A 40 4.44 -15.16 -4.45
CA LEU A 40 3.91 -16.46 -4.84
C LEU A 40 2.74 -16.30 -5.82
N PHE A 41 1.87 -15.31 -5.59
CA PHE A 41 0.76 -14.98 -6.47
C PHE A 41 1.21 -14.45 -7.85
N SER A 42 2.25 -13.61 -7.88
CA SER A 42 2.84 -13.09 -9.13
C SER A 42 3.48 -14.18 -10.00
N ARG A 43 3.98 -15.25 -9.39
CA ARG A 43 4.52 -16.41 -10.09
C ARG A 43 3.38 -17.35 -10.46
N PHE A 44 2.68 -17.04 -11.56
CA PHE A 44 1.56 -17.80 -12.14
C PHE A 44 1.85 -19.29 -12.49
N HIS A 45 2.99 -19.84 -12.09
CA HIS A 45 3.47 -21.18 -12.45
C HIS A 45 4.11 -21.93 -11.26
N SER A 46 3.47 -21.97 -10.10
CA SER A 46 3.88 -22.93 -9.07
C SER A 46 3.28 -24.31 -9.37
N SER A 47 4.15 -25.29 -9.64
CA SER A 47 3.75 -26.65 -10.02
C SER A 47 3.25 -27.49 -8.84
N SER A 48 3.51 -27.06 -7.59
CA SER A 48 3.18 -27.85 -6.40
C SER A 48 1.69 -27.68 -6.01
N PRO A 49 0.99 -28.76 -5.63
CA PRO A 49 -0.40 -28.68 -5.14
C PRO A 49 -0.55 -27.79 -3.89
N ARG A 50 0.48 -27.75 -3.04
CA ARG A 50 0.50 -26.93 -1.81
C ARG A 50 0.46 -25.43 -2.14
N ASP A 51 1.23 -25.02 -3.15
CA ASP A 51 1.29 -23.62 -3.57
C ASP A 51 -0.01 -23.19 -4.27
N ARG A 52 -0.66 -24.09 -5.05
CA ARG A 52 -1.96 -23.80 -5.66
C ARG A 52 -3.05 -23.52 -4.62
N ASN A 53 -3.15 -24.38 -3.60
CA ASN A 53 -4.13 -24.19 -2.53
C ASN A 53 -3.89 -22.88 -1.77
N ARG A 54 -2.61 -22.56 -1.52
CA ARG A 54 -2.20 -21.32 -0.87
C ARG A 54 -2.52 -20.10 -1.74
N CYS A 55 -2.22 -20.13 -3.05
CA CYS A 55 -2.59 -19.07 -3.99
C CYS A 55 -4.10 -18.88 -4.08
N GLN A 56 -4.89 -19.96 -4.11
CA GLN A 56 -6.34 -19.88 -4.15
C GLN A 56 -6.90 -19.23 -2.87
N TRP A 57 -6.37 -19.61 -1.71
CA TRP A 57 -6.72 -19.00 -0.44
C TRP A 57 -6.36 -17.50 -0.42
N ILE A 58 -5.15 -17.13 -0.85
CA ILE A 58 -4.71 -15.73 -0.94
C ILE A 58 -5.64 -14.94 -1.86
N SER A 59 -5.91 -15.45 -3.07
CA SER A 59 -6.78 -14.82 -4.06
C SER A 59 -8.15 -14.50 -3.47
N ARG A 60 -8.77 -15.49 -2.80
CA ARG A 60 -10.08 -15.32 -2.17
C ARG A 60 -10.06 -14.22 -1.11
N ASN A 61 -9.09 -14.25 -0.19
CA ASN A 61 -9.04 -13.26 0.89
C ASN A 61 -8.72 -11.85 0.37
N VAL A 62 -7.88 -11.72 -0.67
CA VAL A 62 -7.62 -10.43 -1.31
C VAL A 62 -8.88 -9.89 -1.99
N MET A 63 -9.62 -10.73 -2.71
CA MET A 63 -10.88 -10.35 -3.34
C MET A 63 -11.94 -9.98 -2.30
N ASP A 64 -12.05 -10.73 -1.21
CA ASP A 64 -12.98 -10.43 -0.11
C ASP A 64 -12.60 -9.10 0.58
N ALA A 65 -11.30 -8.85 0.80
CA ALA A 65 -10.80 -7.64 1.45
C ALA A 65 -10.93 -6.38 0.60
N LEU A 66 -10.72 -6.49 -0.72
CA LEU A 66 -10.87 -5.39 -1.68
C LEU A 66 -12.31 -5.29 -2.25
N GLY A 67 -13.18 -6.22 -1.87
CA GLY A 67 -14.57 -6.27 -2.31
C GLY A 67 -15.44 -5.20 -1.64
N PRO A 68 -16.71 -5.07 -2.06
CA PRO A 68 -17.63 -4.02 -1.62
C PRO A 68 -17.95 -4.05 -0.12
N THR A 69 -17.75 -5.21 0.52
CA THR A 69 -17.97 -5.42 1.96
C THR A 69 -16.67 -5.52 2.74
N GLY A 70 -15.52 -5.46 2.06
CA GLY A 70 -14.20 -5.53 2.67
C GLY A 70 -13.70 -4.16 3.11
N PRO A 71 -12.60 -4.08 3.89
CA PRO A 71 -12.00 -2.81 4.30
C PRO A 71 -11.51 -1.95 3.13
N GLY A 72 -11.45 -2.49 1.90
CA GLY A 72 -10.96 -1.78 0.72
C GLY A 72 -9.45 -1.51 0.76
N LEU A 73 -8.75 -2.09 1.74
CA LEU A 73 -7.36 -1.78 2.06
C LEU A 73 -6.54 -3.04 2.28
N LEU A 74 -5.36 -3.04 1.68
CA LEU A 74 -4.38 -4.11 1.76
C LEU A 74 -3.06 -3.55 2.30
N CYS A 75 -2.53 -4.16 3.35
CA CYS A 75 -1.22 -3.87 3.90
C CYS A 75 -0.24 -4.98 3.51
N ILE A 76 0.80 -4.64 2.73
CA ILE A 76 1.86 -5.59 2.41
C ILE A 76 2.95 -5.56 3.50
N THR A 77 3.13 -6.68 4.19
CA THR A 77 4.12 -6.83 5.26
C THR A 77 5.38 -7.55 4.76
N GLY A 78 6.49 -7.40 5.48
CA GLY A 78 7.74 -8.11 5.14
C GLY A 78 8.45 -7.62 3.87
N VAL A 79 8.11 -6.43 3.35
CA VAL A 79 8.84 -5.83 2.23
C VAL A 79 10.24 -5.40 2.68
N LEU A 80 11.26 -6.07 2.14
CA LEU A 80 12.66 -5.77 2.43
C LEU A 80 13.00 -4.32 2.07
N SER A 81 13.81 -3.68 2.90
CA SER A 81 14.32 -2.31 2.68
C SER A 81 13.26 -1.19 2.56
N SER A 82 11.98 -1.48 2.82
CA SER A 82 10.88 -0.50 2.77
C SER A 82 11.13 0.72 3.68
N ALA A 83 11.59 0.48 4.91
CA ALA A 83 11.94 1.55 5.85
C ALA A 83 13.11 2.41 5.36
N LEU A 84 14.13 1.81 4.74
CA LEU A 84 15.26 2.53 4.17
C LEU A 84 14.82 3.36 2.96
N LEU A 85 13.98 2.78 2.10
CA LEU A 85 13.41 3.46 0.94
C LEU A 85 12.57 4.66 1.39
N ARG A 86 11.69 4.50 2.38
CA ARG A 86 10.89 5.60 2.95
C ARG A 86 11.77 6.73 3.48
N ARG A 87 12.85 6.42 4.22
CA ARG A 87 13.80 7.44 4.73
C ARG A 87 14.48 8.23 3.62
N LYS A 88 14.75 7.59 2.47
CA LYS A 88 15.34 8.26 1.30
C LYS A 88 14.30 9.06 0.53
N LEU A 89 13.13 8.49 0.27
CA LEU A 89 12.10 9.08 -0.59
C LEU A 89 11.36 10.24 0.07
N LEU A 90 11.00 10.16 1.36
CA LEU A 90 10.18 11.20 2.01
C LEU A 90 10.81 12.61 1.95
N PRO A 91 12.11 12.81 2.25
CA PRO A 91 12.73 14.12 2.10
C PRO A 91 12.70 14.62 0.64
N MET A 92 12.85 13.73 -0.34
CA MET A 92 12.82 14.09 -1.76
C MET A 92 11.40 14.44 -2.21
N ALA A 93 10.39 13.69 -1.78
CA ALA A 93 8.98 13.97 -2.04
C ALA A 93 8.59 15.36 -1.51
N ARG A 94 9.05 15.72 -0.30
CA ARG A 94 8.84 17.08 0.24
C ARG A 94 9.50 18.16 -0.61
N LYS A 95 10.75 17.96 -1.04
CA LYS A 95 11.43 18.92 -1.92
C LYS A 95 10.69 19.10 -3.25
N LEU A 96 10.25 18.00 -3.85
CA LEU A 96 9.46 18.00 -5.08
C LEU A 96 8.13 18.74 -4.92
N ALA A 97 7.46 18.57 -3.78
CA ALA A 97 6.19 19.24 -3.46
C ALA A 97 6.32 20.76 -3.27
N LEU A 98 7.51 21.25 -2.87
CA LEU A 98 7.79 22.68 -2.69
C LEU A 98 8.18 23.40 -3.99
N LEU A 99 8.37 22.68 -5.09
CA LEU A 99 8.62 23.29 -6.39
C LEU A 99 7.34 23.93 -6.93
N ASP A 100 7.55 24.95 -7.77
CA ASP A 100 6.49 25.51 -8.60
C ASP A 100 5.75 24.40 -9.39
N PRO A 101 4.41 24.45 -9.52
CA PRO A 101 3.63 23.41 -10.18
C PRO A 101 4.10 23.07 -11.60
N ASP A 102 4.52 24.05 -12.41
CA ASP A 102 4.96 23.82 -13.79
C ASP A 102 6.31 23.11 -13.81
N LYS A 103 7.24 23.53 -12.94
CA LYS A 103 8.54 22.86 -12.78
C LYS A 103 8.38 21.44 -12.27
N ARG A 104 7.52 21.23 -11.27
CA ARG A 104 7.19 19.91 -10.73
C ARG A 104 6.61 19.01 -11.81
N ASN A 105 5.62 19.49 -12.57
CA ASN A 105 4.98 18.74 -13.64
C ASN A 105 5.96 18.39 -14.76
N ARG A 106 6.87 19.32 -15.11
CA ARG A 106 7.92 19.05 -16.09
C ARG A 106 8.85 17.93 -15.62
N ILE A 107 9.35 18.00 -14.38
CA ILE A 107 10.22 16.95 -13.81
C ILE A 107 9.50 15.60 -13.78
N LEU A 108 8.24 15.59 -13.36
CA LEU A 108 7.44 14.35 -13.35
C LEU A 108 7.31 13.77 -14.77
N LYS A 109 6.94 14.59 -15.75
CA LYS A 109 6.81 14.17 -17.16
C LYS A 109 8.14 13.68 -17.75
N GLU A 110 9.25 14.35 -17.47
CA GLU A 110 10.60 13.94 -17.90
C GLU A 110 10.98 12.54 -17.39
N HIS A 111 10.38 12.09 -16.29
CA HIS A 111 10.56 10.76 -15.71
C HIS A 111 9.37 9.80 -15.92
N HIS A 112 8.44 10.12 -16.82
CA HIS A 112 7.22 9.33 -17.06
C HIS A 112 6.33 9.15 -15.82
N LEU A 113 6.33 10.14 -14.92
CA LEU A 113 5.50 10.20 -13.72
C LEU A 113 4.41 11.28 -13.86
N GLY A 114 3.34 11.18 -13.07
CA GLY A 114 2.27 12.19 -13.03
C GLY A 114 1.37 12.21 -14.27
N SER A 115 1.37 11.13 -15.06
CA SER A 115 0.56 10.94 -16.26
C SER A 115 -0.69 10.09 -16.03
N ASP A 116 -0.89 9.54 -14.84
CA ASP A 116 -1.98 8.60 -14.58
C ASP A 116 -3.26 9.35 -14.21
N VAL A 117 -3.94 9.85 -15.24
CA VAL A 117 -5.37 9.69 -15.61
C VAL A 117 -5.59 10.52 -16.91
N PRO A 118 -6.07 9.93 -18.03
CA PRO A 118 -6.61 10.72 -19.15
C PRO A 118 -7.89 11.47 -18.76
#